data_AF-A0A938AZ96-F1
#
_entry.id   AF-A0A938AZ96-F1
#
_cell.length_a   1.000
_cell.length_b   1.000
_cell.length_c   1.000
_cell.angle_alpha   90.00
_cell.angle_beta   90.00
_cell.angle_gamma   90.00
#
_symmetry.space_group_name_H-M   'P 1'
#
loop_
_entity.id
_entity.type
_entity.pdbx_description
1 polymer ?
#
loop_
_entity_poly.entity_id
_entity_poly.type
_entity_poly.pdbx_seq_one_letter_code
_entity_poly.pdbx_strand_id
1 'polypeptide(L)'
;MGGRNLLISFVGYNEDSIEKVSYQSENNQFNLVIQPKEGIPPITSDKIKYSYFGSQVGMVLTVGVNHWASLGELYSRNKESFEENQSLNIDVNPQNQQFAKINFVKSEMSSLSEMVTLLLSSLNLPFDEDIASNLLLGMKKATFNFSLEKAGVSTFEAVALCLRAGGRRPLHEPQPQRRIEPRRQRVGPQPQRRPSPDWYRPKIYKGDTKV
;
A
#
# COMPACT_ATOMS: atom_id res chain seq x y z
N MET A 1 9.98 -10.07 -13.68
CA MET A 1 10.38 -9.21 -14.81
C MET A 1 11.46 -9.96 -15.60
N GLY A 2 11.27 -10.17 -16.90
CA GLY A 2 12.27 -10.84 -17.74
C GLY A 2 13.46 -9.90 -17.95
N GLY A 3 14.65 -10.31 -17.52
CA GLY A 3 15.87 -9.52 -17.66
C GLY A 3 16.51 -9.68 -19.04
N ARG A 4 17.03 -8.59 -19.60
CA ARG A 4 17.82 -8.58 -20.84
C ARG A 4 19.16 -9.30 -20.67
N ASN A 5 19.71 -9.26 -19.46
CA ASN A 5 21.02 -9.82 -19.14
C ASN A 5 20.85 -11.22 -18.53
N LEU A 6 21.68 -12.16 -18.98
CA LEU A 6 21.81 -13.49 -18.42
C LEU A 6 22.99 -13.51 -17.44
N LEU A 7 22.72 -13.78 -16.17
CA LEU A 7 23.74 -14.08 -15.17
C LEU A 7 23.91 -15.60 -15.10
N ILE A 8 25.15 -16.08 -15.23
CA ILE A 8 25.52 -17.47 -15.00
C ILE A 8 26.44 -17.50 -13.78
N SER A 9 26.06 -18.24 -12.74
CA SER A 9 26.79 -18.36 -11.47
C SER A 9 27.26 -19.79 -11.24
N PHE A 10 28.49 -19.94 -10.76
CA PHE A 10 29.14 -21.23 -10.52
C PHE A 10 29.32 -21.45 -9.02
N VAL A 11 28.51 -22.33 -8.43
CA VAL A 11 28.51 -22.58 -6.98
C VAL A 11 29.80 -23.28 -6.57
N GLY A 12 30.57 -22.65 -5.68
CA GLY A 12 31.84 -23.19 -5.19
C GLY A 12 33.07 -22.84 -6.04
N TYR A 13 32.91 -21.97 -7.05
CA TYR A 13 34.00 -21.45 -7.86
C TYR A 13 34.09 -19.93 -7.65
N ASN A 14 35.30 -19.43 -7.42
CA ASN A 14 35.60 -18.00 -7.30
C ASN A 14 36.55 -17.55 -8.42
N GLU A 15 36.96 -16.28 -8.41
CA GLU A 15 37.89 -15.72 -9.40
C GLU A 15 39.19 -16.53 -9.50
N ASP A 16 39.75 -16.97 -8.37
CA ASP A 16 40.96 -17.77 -8.32
C ASP A 16 40.79 -19.18 -8.89
N SER A 17 39.55 -19.68 -8.99
CA SER A 17 39.24 -21.00 -9.52
C SER A 17 39.25 -21.05 -11.05
N ILE A 18 39.13 -19.89 -11.71
CA ILE A 18 38.96 -19.79 -13.17
C ILE A 18 40.30 -19.38 -13.80
N GLU A 19 40.74 -20.17 -14.79
CA GLU A 19 41.92 -19.86 -15.59
C GLU A 19 41.57 -18.94 -16.75
N LYS A 20 40.49 -19.26 -17.47
CA LYS A 20 40.13 -18.57 -18.69
C LYS A 20 38.63 -18.60 -18.93
N VAL A 21 38.10 -17.46 -19.37
CA VAL A 21 36.77 -17.33 -19.97
C VAL A 21 36.94 -16.88 -21.41
N SER A 22 36.35 -17.62 -22.35
CA SER A 22 36.35 -17.28 -23.77
C SER A 22 35.00 -17.57 -24.40
N TYR A 23 34.77 -17.06 -25.61
CA TYR A 23 33.57 -17.36 -26.38
C TYR A 23 33.93 -17.93 -27.74
N GLN A 24 33.04 -18.76 -28.27
CA GLN A 24 33.12 -19.31 -29.63
C GLN A 24 31.75 -19.20 -30.28
N SER A 25 31.72 -18.86 -31.56
CA SER A 25 30.50 -18.88 -32.35
C SER A 25 30.67 -19.82 -33.53
N GLU A 26 29.91 -20.90 -33.50
CA GLU A 26 29.90 -21.93 -34.55
C GLU A 26 28.45 -22.38 -34.79
N ASN A 27 28.10 -22.67 -36.04
CA ASN A 27 26.79 -23.24 -36.41
C ASN A 27 25.57 -22.47 -35.85
N ASN A 28 25.63 -21.14 -35.86
CA ASN A 28 24.58 -20.27 -35.31
C ASN A 28 24.33 -20.47 -33.80
N GLN A 29 25.32 -20.99 -33.08
CA GLN A 29 25.32 -21.16 -31.64
C GLN A 29 26.43 -20.31 -31.01
N PHE A 30 26.09 -19.54 -29.97
CA PHE A 30 27.04 -18.77 -29.18
C PHE A 30 27.39 -19.56 -27.92
N ASN A 31 28.65 -19.95 -27.78
CA ASN A 31 29.14 -20.77 -26.70
C ASN A 31 30.10 -19.97 -25.81
N LEU A 32 29.86 -19.98 -24.49
CA LEU A 32 30.81 -19.52 -23.48
C LEU A 32 31.62 -20.72 -23.00
N VAL A 33 32.94 -20.63 -23.13
CA VAL A 33 33.90 -21.65 -22.68
C VAL A 33 34.56 -21.15 -21.40
N ILE A 34 34.41 -21.93 -20.34
CA ILE A 34 34.90 -21.60 -19.01
C ILE A 34 35.86 -22.70 -18.60
N GLN A 35 37.12 -22.33 -18.39
CA GLN A 35 38.20 -23.25 -18.05
C GLN A 35 38.62 -23.01 -16.60
N PRO A 36 38.38 -23.96 -15.69
CA PRO A 36 38.95 -23.95 -14.35
C PRO A 36 40.47 -24.11 -14.39
N LYS A 37 41.17 -23.62 -13.37
CA LYS A 37 42.62 -23.86 -13.21
C LYS A 37 42.92 -25.33 -12.97
N GLU A 38 44.16 -25.70 -13.26
CA GLU A 38 44.67 -27.04 -12.99
C GLU A 38 44.49 -27.42 -11.50
N GLY A 39 44.03 -28.64 -11.24
CA GLY A 39 43.72 -29.13 -9.89
C GLY A 39 42.32 -28.75 -9.37
N ILE A 40 41.57 -27.88 -10.07
CA ILE A 40 40.17 -27.58 -9.74
C ILE A 40 39.24 -28.55 -10.50
N PRO A 41 38.22 -29.14 -9.84
CA PRO A 41 37.28 -30.02 -10.51
C PRO A 41 36.54 -29.34 -11.70
N PRO A 42 36.11 -30.11 -12.71
CA PRO A 42 35.26 -29.59 -13.77
C PRO A 42 33.93 -29.08 -13.23
N ILE A 43 33.42 -28.00 -13.84
CA ILE A 43 32.11 -27.44 -13.52
C ILE A 43 31.02 -28.41 -14.00
N THR A 44 30.25 -28.94 -13.07
CA THR A 44 29.11 -29.82 -13.35
C THR A 44 27.80 -29.03 -13.38
N SER A 45 26.78 -29.55 -14.06
CA SER A 45 25.50 -28.85 -14.29
C SER A 45 24.78 -28.47 -12.99
N ASP A 46 24.91 -29.26 -11.92
CA ASP A 46 24.33 -28.97 -10.60
C ASP A 46 24.96 -27.75 -9.91
N LYS A 47 26.17 -27.36 -10.33
CA LYS A 47 26.87 -26.18 -9.83
C LYS A 47 26.56 -24.93 -10.65
N ILE A 48 25.84 -25.04 -11.76
CA ILE A 48 25.49 -23.92 -12.62
C ILE A 48 24.11 -23.41 -12.23
N LYS A 49 24.03 -22.13 -11.88
CA LYS A 49 22.76 -21.41 -11.71
C LYS A 49 22.68 -20.31 -12.75
N TYR A 50 21.52 -20.15 -13.37
CA TYR A 50 21.26 -19.02 -14.25
C TYR A 50 20.13 -18.17 -13.68
N SER A 51 20.24 -16.86 -13.87
CA SER A 51 19.16 -15.92 -13.60
C SER A 51 19.17 -14.82 -14.65
N TYR A 52 18.01 -14.19 -14.84
CA TYR A 52 17.87 -13.06 -15.74
C TYR A 52 17.73 -11.79 -14.91
N PHE A 53 18.46 -10.74 -15.27
CA PHE A 53 18.39 -9.42 -14.62
C PHE A 53 18.52 -8.29 -15.65
N GLY A 54 18.29 -7.05 -15.23
CA GLY A 54 18.32 -5.89 -16.13
C GLY A 54 17.08 -5.83 -17.02
N SER A 55 15.94 -5.46 -16.43
CA SER A 55 14.80 -4.96 -17.20
C SER A 55 15.22 -3.65 -17.87
N GLN A 56 14.91 -3.44 -19.16
CA GLN A 56 15.02 -2.11 -19.78
C GLN A 56 13.89 -1.22 -19.24
N VAL A 57 14.11 -0.68 -18.05
CA VAL A 57 13.19 0.27 -17.42
C VAL A 57 13.49 1.65 -17.98
N GLY A 58 12.61 2.20 -18.82
CA GLY A 58 12.78 3.57 -19.32
C GLY A 58 12.70 4.63 -18.21
N MET A 59 11.92 4.37 -17.17
CA MET A 59 11.80 5.21 -15.97
C MET A 59 11.27 4.39 -14.78
N VAL A 60 11.80 4.66 -13.59
CA VAL A 60 11.27 4.16 -12.32
C VAL A 60 10.28 5.18 -11.75
N LEU A 61 9.04 4.76 -11.50
CA LEU A 61 8.04 5.58 -10.78
C LEU A 61 7.80 4.97 -9.39
N THR A 62 8.05 5.73 -8.33
CA THR A 62 7.74 5.34 -6.95
C THR A 62 6.59 6.17 -6.40
N VAL A 63 5.67 5.52 -5.67
CA VAL A 63 4.53 6.18 -5.02
C VAL A 63 4.48 5.74 -3.55
N GLY A 64 4.56 6.69 -2.63
CA GLY A 64 4.50 6.42 -1.18
C GLY A 64 5.73 5.71 -0.60
N VAL A 65 6.90 5.91 -1.20
CA VAL A 65 8.18 5.31 -0.79
C VAL A 65 9.06 6.40 -0.20
N ASN A 66 9.67 6.18 0.97
CA ASN A 66 10.45 7.20 1.67
C ASN A 66 11.93 7.23 1.27
N HIS A 67 12.51 6.09 0.90
CA HIS A 67 13.91 5.91 0.54
C HIS A 67 14.11 4.56 -0.18
N TRP A 68 15.18 4.41 -0.97
CA TRP A 68 15.39 3.19 -1.77
C TRP A 68 15.42 1.90 -0.95
N ALA A 69 16.02 1.93 0.24
CA ALA A 69 16.14 0.72 1.07
C ALA A 69 14.78 0.18 1.55
N SER A 70 13.72 1.00 1.59
CA SER A 70 12.38 0.52 1.98
C SER A 70 11.75 -0.41 0.94
N LEU A 71 12.29 -0.47 -0.28
CA LEU A 71 11.89 -1.43 -1.31
C LEU A 71 12.50 -2.84 -1.11
N GLY A 72 13.42 -3.00 -0.16
CA GLY A 72 14.03 -4.28 0.18
C GLY A 72 14.73 -4.95 -1.01
N GLU A 73 14.43 -6.23 -1.22
CA GLU A 73 15.06 -7.03 -2.28
C GLU A 73 14.84 -6.49 -3.69
N LEU A 74 13.73 -5.77 -3.93
CA LEU A 74 13.47 -5.18 -5.23
C LEU A 74 14.56 -4.17 -5.61
N TYR A 75 14.98 -3.34 -4.64
CA TYR A 75 16.07 -2.40 -4.84
C TYR A 75 17.42 -3.11 -4.84
N SER A 76 17.72 -3.95 -3.84
CA SER A 76 19.06 -4.55 -3.74
C SER A 76 19.42 -5.45 -4.92
N ARG A 77 18.47 -6.19 -5.49
CA ARG A 77 18.70 -7.05 -6.67
C ARG A 77 18.80 -6.29 -7.99
N ASN A 78 18.37 -5.02 -8.03
CA ASN A 78 18.29 -4.21 -9.25
C ASN A 78 18.91 -2.82 -9.06
N LYS A 79 19.85 -2.67 -8.12
CA LYS A 79 20.35 -1.36 -7.65
C LYS A 79 20.81 -0.46 -8.80
N GLU A 80 21.61 -1.02 -9.71
CA GLU A 80 22.08 -0.34 -10.92
C GLU A 80 20.91 0.21 -11.76
N SER A 81 19.85 -0.58 -11.96
CA SER A 81 18.65 -0.13 -12.68
C SER A 81 17.91 1.01 -11.99
N PHE A 82 17.93 1.10 -10.65
CA PHE A 82 17.28 2.18 -9.92
C PHE A 82 18.13 3.47 -9.91
N GLU A 83 19.45 3.34 -9.84
CA GLU A 83 20.40 4.46 -9.80
C GLU A 83 20.66 5.06 -11.19
N GLU A 84 20.76 4.23 -12.23
CA GLU A 84 21.10 4.65 -13.58
C GLU A 84 19.91 5.22 -14.38
N ASN A 85 18.72 4.65 -14.22
CA ASN A 85 17.55 5.08 -15.01
C ASN A 85 16.93 6.38 -14.49
N GLN A 86 16.11 7.04 -15.31
CA GLN A 86 15.30 8.17 -14.84
C GLN A 86 14.38 7.69 -13.71
N SER A 87 14.20 8.50 -12.67
CA SER A 87 13.33 8.14 -11.55
C SER A 87 12.49 9.32 -11.07
N LEU A 88 11.19 9.06 -10.89
CA LEU A 88 10.23 10.00 -10.32
C LEU A 88 9.65 9.41 -9.04
N ASN A 89 9.75 10.15 -7.94
CA ASN A 89 9.14 9.81 -6.66
C ASN A 89 7.96 10.74 -6.36
N ILE A 90 6.82 10.15 -6.01
CA ILE A 90 5.60 10.85 -5.58
C ILE A 90 5.30 10.46 -4.14
N ASP A 91 5.32 11.43 -3.23
CA ASP A 91 5.06 11.16 -1.82
C ASP A 91 4.46 12.34 -1.05
N VAL A 92 3.82 12.05 0.08
CA VAL A 92 3.30 13.04 1.04
C VAL A 92 3.92 12.88 2.44
N ASN A 93 4.84 11.91 2.63
CA ASN A 93 5.49 11.69 3.91
C ASN A 93 6.56 12.76 4.19
N PRO A 94 6.48 13.49 5.32
CA PRO A 94 7.51 14.48 5.68
C PRO A 94 8.88 13.85 5.99
N GLN A 95 8.97 12.54 6.21
CA GLN A 95 10.22 11.81 6.44
C GLN A 95 10.85 11.25 5.15
N ASN A 96 10.31 11.64 3.98
CA ASN A 96 10.88 11.23 2.69
C ASN A 96 12.29 11.84 2.49
N GLN A 97 13.23 11.04 2.00
CA GLN A 97 14.63 11.44 1.83
C GLN A 97 14.95 12.03 0.45
N GLN A 98 13.94 12.23 -0.40
CA GLN A 98 14.10 12.76 -1.76
C GLN A 98 15.14 11.99 -2.59
N PHE A 99 15.02 10.67 -2.60
CA PHE A 99 16.04 9.74 -3.10
C PHE A 99 16.02 9.53 -4.62
N ALA A 100 14.95 9.93 -5.32
CA ALA A 100 14.85 9.79 -6.77
C ALA A 100 15.50 10.97 -7.51
N LYS A 101 15.64 10.89 -8.83
CA LYS A 101 16.16 12.01 -9.65
C LYS A 101 15.19 13.20 -9.69
N ILE A 102 13.89 12.91 -9.76
CA ILE A 102 12.81 13.90 -9.66
C ILE A 102 11.96 13.52 -8.43
N ASN A 103 11.79 14.45 -7.50
CA ASN A 103 11.02 14.21 -6.28
C ASN A 103 9.85 15.19 -6.20
N PHE A 104 8.64 14.66 -6.36
CA PHE A 104 7.38 15.37 -6.14
C PHE A 104 6.84 14.99 -4.75
N VAL A 105 7.40 15.64 -3.72
CA VAL A 105 7.05 15.40 -2.31
C VAL A 105 6.32 16.61 -1.74
N LYS A 106 5.07 16.42 -1.29
CA LYS A 106 4.18 17.48 -0.80
C LYS A 106 3.54 17.07 0.52
N SER A 107 4.20 17.41 1.62
CA SER A 107 3.80 17.00 2.97
C SER A 107 2.54 17.71 3.47
N GLU A 108 2.09 18.77 2.81
CA GLU A 108 0.87 19.53 3.09
C GLU A 108 -0.40 18.83 2.58
N MET A 109 -0.29 17.93 1.59
CA MET A 109 -1.44 17.24 0.99
C MET A 109 -2.07 16.25 1.96
N SER A 110 -3.40 16.09 1.91
CA SER A 110 -4.09 15.20 2.85
C SER A 110 -3.79 13.72 2.61
N SER A 111 -3.44 13.35 1.37
CA SER A 111 -3.17 11.96 0.98
C SER A 111 -2.41 11.83 -0.35
N LEU A 112 -1.78 10.68 -0.57
CA LEU A 112 -1.23 10.30 -1.89
C LEU A 112 -2.31 10.31 -2.98
N SER A 113 -3.52 9.85 -2.65
CA SER A 113 -4.61 9.77 -3.62
C SER A 113 -5.09 11.15 -4.06
N GLU A 114 -5.11 12.14 -3.16
CA GLU A 114 -5.35 13.55 -3.53
C GLU A 114 -4.29 14.03 -4.52
N MET A 115 -3.00 13.82 -4.18
CA MET A 115 -1.88 14.23 -5.01
C MET A 115 -1.90 13.59 -6.40
N VAL A 116 -2.17 12.29 -6.49
CA VAL A 116 -2.28 11.58 -7.76
C VAL A 116 -3.49 12.07 -8.57
N THR A 117 -4.63 12.33 -7.92
CA THR A 117 -5.83 12.85 -8.62
C THR A 117 -5.55 14.20 -9.27
N LEU A 118 -4.94 15.12 -8.53
CA LEU A 118 -4.58 16.45 -9.05
C LEU A 118 -3.49 16.35 -10.14
N LEU A 119 -2.56 15.41 -10.02
CA LEU A 119 -1.56 15.16 -11.06
C LEU A 119 -2.20 14.65 -12.36
N LEU A 120 -3.10 13.66 -12.27
CA LEU A 120 -3.84 13.15 -13.42
C LEU A 120 -4.64 14.26 -14.10
N SER A 121 -5.34 15.09 -13.32
CA SER A 121 -6.11 16.22 -13.85
C SER A 121 -5.24 17.29 -14.50
N SER A 122 -4.12 17.68 -13.87
CA SER A 122 -3.22 18.73 -14.40
C SER A 122 -2.46 18.31 -15.64
N LEU A 123 -2.17 17.01 -15.78
CA LEU A 123 -1.58 16.42 -16.99
C LEU A 123 -2.64 16.06 -18.05
N ASN A 124 -3.92 16.33 -17.77
CA ASN A 124 -5.05 16.00 -18.64
C ASN A 124 -5.08 14.51 -19.02
N LEU A 125 -4.64 13.65 -18.10
CA LEU A 125 -4.64 12.20 -18.26
C LEU A 125 -6.04 11.65 -17.96
N PRO A 126 -6.53 10.71 -18.78
CA PRO A 126 -7.82 10.10 -18.54
C PRO A 126 -7.77 9.23 -17.28
N PHE A 127 -8.84 9.30 -16.48
CA PHE A 127 -9.11 8.34 -15.42
C PHE A 127 -10.61 8.03 -15.43
N ASP A 128 -10.92 6.74 -15.34
CA ASP A 128 -12.29 6.22 -15.44
C ASP A 128 -12.92 6.01 -14.06
N GLU A 129 -14.12 5.43 -14.05
CA GLU A 129 -14.87 5.13 -12.83
C GLU A 129 -14.07 4.29 -11.84
N ASP A 130 -13.32 3.27 -12.30
CA ASP A 130 -12.59 2.37 -11.42
C ASP A 130 -11.41 3.09 -10.76
N ILE A 131 -10.60 3.80 -11.55
CA ILE A 131 -9.48 4.61 -11.05
C ILE A 131 -10.00 5.67 -10.08
N ALA A 132 -11.06 6.39 -10.45
CA ALA A 132 -11.66 7.42 -9.62
C ALA A 132 -12.19 6.89 -8.29
N SER A 133 -12.81 5.70 -8.30
CA SER A 133 -13.31 5.03 -7.09
C SER A 133 -12.17 4.65 -6.14
N ASN A 134 -11.06 4.11 -6.69
CA ASN A 134 -9.87 3.76 -5.90
C ASN A 134 -9.20 5.00 -5.28
N LEU A 135 -9.07 6.09 -6.04
CA LEU A 135 -8.53 7.35 -5.55
C LEU A 135 -9.43 7.95 -4.46
N LEU A 136 -10.75 7.94 -4.66
CA LEU A 136 -11.71 8.43 -3.67
C LEU A 136 -11.66 7.62 -2.37
N LEU A 137 -11.53 6.29 -2.46
CA LEU A 137 -11.36 5.41 -1.31
C LEU A 137 -10.06 5.74 -0.55
N GLY A 138 -8.95 5.95 -1.27
CA GLY A 138 -7.67 6.31 -0.67
C GLY A 138 -7.72 7.65 0.08
N MET A 139 -8.33 8.67 -0.53
CA MET A 139 -8.56 9.97 0.14
C MET A 139 -9.42 9.81 1.39
N LYS A 140 -10.54 9.07 1.28
CA LYS A 140 -11.43 8.80 2.41
C LYS A 140 -10.70 8.08 3.55
N LYS A 141 -9.86 7.08 3.23
CA LYS A 141 -9.11 6.32 4.24
C LYS A 141 -8.06 7.18 4.94
N ALA A 142 -7.27 7.94 4.17
CA ALA A 142 -6.20 8.77 4.70
C ALA A 142 -6.71 9.94 5.55
N THR A 143 -7.92 10.44 5.26
CA THR A 143 -8.54 11.58 5.95
C THR A 143 -9.56 11.20 7.01
N PHE A 144 -9.66 9.91 7.37
CA PHE A 144 -10.66 9.37 8.28
C PHE A 144 -12.09 9.83 7.93
N ASN A 145 -12.48 9.59 6.67
CA ASN A 145 -13.74 10.07 6.10
C ASN A 145 -13.86 11.61 6.11
N PHE A 146 -12.78 12.29 5.69
CA PHE A 146 -12.69 13.74 5.57
C PHE A 146 -12.88 14.50 6.89
N SER A 147 -12.62 13.85 8.02
CA SER A 147 -12.75 14.48 9.35
C SER A 147 -11.45 15.09 9.86
N LEU A 148 -10.30 14.80 9.23
CA LEU A 148 -9.03 15.40 9.61
C LEU A 148 -8.93 16.83 9.10
N GLU A 149 -8.32 17.72 9.89
CA GLU A 149 -8.10 19.14 9.54
C GLU A 149 -7.32 19.32 8.23
N LYS A 150 -6.43 18.36 7.93
CA LYS A 150 -5.62 18.34 6.70
C LYS A 150 -6.47 18.16 5.43
N ALA A 151 -7.72 17.71 5.54
CA ALA A 151 -8.65 17.62 4.41
C ALA A 151 -9.16 19.03 4.04
N GLY A 152 -8.40 19.71 3.18
CA GLY A 152 -8.63 21.08 2.78
C GLY A 152 -9.34 21.23 1.44
N VAL A 153 -9.29 22.46 0.89
CA VAL A 153 -9.93 22.82 -0.39
C VAL A 153 -9.47 21.90 -1.53
N SER A 154 -8.15 21.65 -1.64
CA SER A 154 -7.56 20.78 -2.65
C SER A 154 -8.05 19.32 -2.54
N THR A 155 -8.30 18.84 -1.32
CA THR A 155 -8.87 17.51 -1.09
C THR A 155 -10.28 17.42 -1.64
N PHE A 156 -11.12 18.42 -1.40
CA PHE A 156 -12.50 18.42 -1.91
C PHE A 156 -12.58 18.68 -3.41
N GLU A 157 -11.62 19.43 -3.98
CA GLU A 157 -11.45 19.53 -5.43
C GLU A 157 -11.12 18.17 -6.05
N ALA A 158 -10.14 17.45 -5.49
CA ALA A 158 -9.81 16.09 -5.93
C ALA A 158 -11.01 15.13 -5.81
N VAL A 159 -11.77 15.21 -4.72
CA VAL A 159 -13.02 14.44 -4.56
C VAL A 159 -14.02 14.77 -5.67
N ALA A 160 -14.22 16.06 -5.98
CA ALA A 160 -15.14 16.48 -7.04
C ALA A 160 -14.71 15.97 -8.42
N LEU A 161 -13.41 15.97 -8.71
CA LEU A 161 -12.84 15.41 -9.93
C LEU A 161 -13.12 13.90 -10.03
N CYS A 162 -12.89 13.14 -8.96
CA CYS A 162 -13.20 11.71 -8.91
C CYS A 162 -14.69 11.44 -9.11
N LEU A 163 -15.58 12.18 -8.43
CA LEU A 163 -17.02 12.00 -8.59
C LEU A 163 -17.49 12.33 -10.02
N ARG A 164 -16.90 13.34 -10.65
CA ARG A 164 -17.18 13.70 -12.04
C ARG A 164 -16.77 12.61 -13.03
N ALA A 165 -15.68 11.89 -12.75
CA ALA A 165 -15.24 10.73 -13.52
C ALA A 165 -16.05 9.45 -13.24
N GLY A 166 -17.10 9.54 -12.42
CA GLY A 166 -17.97 8.40 -12.09
C GLY A 166 -17.56 7.64 -10.82
N GLY A 167 -16.51 8.09 -10.12
CA GLY A 167 -16.01 7.45 -8.91
C GLY A 167 -17.11 7.23 -7.86
N ARG A 168 -17.22 5.99 -7.36
CA ARG A 168 -18.26 5.60 -6.42
C ARG A 168 -17.72 5.53 -5.00
N ARG A 169 -18.53 5.96 -4.05
CA ARG A 169 -18.28 5.65 -2.64
C ARG A 169 -18.72 4.20 -2.43
N PRO A 170 -17.87 3.31 -1.89
CA PRO A 170 -18.34 1.98 -1.53
C PRO A 170 -19.55 2.15 -0.62
N LEU A 171 -20.67 1.57 -1.03
CA LEU A 171 -21.87 1.53 -0.21
C LEU A 171 -21.44 0.88 1.11
N HIS A 172 -21.78 1.54 2.22
CA HIS A 172 -21.69 0.86 3.50
C HIS A 172 -22.62 -0.36 3.36
N GLU A 173 -22.07 -1.57 3.27
CA GLU A 173 -22.89 -2.75 3.49
C GLU A 173 -23.57 -2.52 4.83
N PRO A 174 -24.91 -2.54 4.92
CA PRO A 174 -25.57 -2.42 6.20
C PRO A 174 -25.01 -3.53 7.06
N GLN A 175 -24.21 -3.18 8.08
CA GLN A 175 -23.80 -4.16 9.07
C GLN A 175 -25.09 -4.81 9.56
N PRO A 176 -25.16 -6.17 9.62
CA PRO A 176 -26.32 -6.82 10.20
C PRO A 176 -26.48 -6.21 11.59
N GLN A 177 -27.55 -5.42 11.77
CA GLN A 177 -27.87 -4.82 13.05
C GLN A 177 -27.85 -5.98 14.04
N ARG A 178 -26.90 -5.96 14.99
CA ARG A 178 -26.99 -6.89 16.12
C ARG A 178 -28.37 -6.67 16.69
N ARG A 179 -29.27 -7.63 16.48
CA ARG A 179 -30.55 -7.68 17.18
C ARG A 179 -30.19 -7.52 18.64
N ILE A 180 -30.52 -6.34 19.20
CA ILE A 180 -30.41 -6.15 20.64
C ILE A 180 -31.53 -7.04 21.18
N GLU A 181 -31.21 -8.29 21.50
CA GLU A 181 -32.12 -9.09 22.30
C GLU A 181 -32.34 -8.33 23.60
N PRO A 182 -33.59 -8.04 24.00
CA PRO A 182 -33.84 -7.41 25.28
C PRO A 182 -33.23 -8.31 26.34
N ARG A 183 -32.18 -7.80 26.99
CA ARG A 183 -31.47 -8.50 28.06
C ARG A 183 -32.50 -8.83 29.13
N ARG A 184 -32.98 -10.08 29.18
CA ARG A 184 -33.79 -10.57 30.30
C ARG A 184 -32.92 -10.43 31.54
N GLN A 185 -33.17 -9.39 32.34
CA GLN A 185 -32.58 -9.28 33.66
C GLN A 185 -33.00 -10.54 34.42
N ARG A 186 -32.04 -11.42 34.72
CA ARG A 186 -32.27 -12.47 35.71
C ARG A 186 -32.44 -11.76 37.04
N VAL A 187 -33.69 -11.59 37.45
CA VAL A 187 -34.03 -11.10 38.78
C VAL A 187 -33.58 -12.18 39.77
N GLY A 188 -32.46 -11.95 40.46
CA GLY A 188 -32.11 -12.74 41.63
C GLY A 188 -33.17 -12.56 42.71
N PRO A 189 -33.35 -13.51 43.65
CA PRO A 189 -34.40 -13.41 44.67
C PRO A 189 -34.23 -12.12 45.47
N GLN A 190 -35.21 -11.21 45.34
CA GLN A 190 -35.25 -9.97 46.11
C GLN A 190 -35.56 -10.29 47.57
N PRO A 191 -34.89 -9.66 48.55
CA PRO A 191 -35.31 -9.75 49.94
C PRO A 191 -36.71 -9.14 50.08
N GLN A 192 -37.67 -9.90 50.60
CA GLN A 192 -39.03 -9.43 50.85
C GLN A 192 -38.99 -8.26 51.84
N ARG A 193 -39.06 -7.02 51.33
CA ARG A 193 -39.35 -5.85 52.15
C ARG A 193 -40.83 -5.85 52.47
N ARG A 194 -41.18 -6.01 53.75
CA ARG A 194 -42.56 -5.83 54.22
C ARG A 194 -43.00 -4.39 53.92
N PRO A 195 -44.19 -4.18 53.35
CA PRO A 195 -44.67 -2.83 53.04
C PRO A 195 -44.85 -2.01 54.32
N SER A 196 -44.60 -0.70 54.22
CA SER A 196 -44.74 0.24 55.34
C SER A 196 -46.19 0.25 55.86
N PRO A 197 -46.42 0.33 57.18
CA PRO A 197 -47.76 0.37 57.78
C PRO A 197 -48.67 1.48 57.24
N ASP A 198 -48.10 2.55 56.67
CA ASP A 198 -48.84 3.67 56.05
C ASP A 198 -49.63 3.28 54.80
N TRP A 199 -49.37 2.09 54.24
CA TRP A 199 -50.14 1.55 53.13
C TRP A 199 -51.60 1.23 53.51
N TYR A 200 -51.88 1.01 54.79
CA TYR A 200 -53.20 0.63 55.30
C TYR A 200 -54.08 1.82 55.72
N ARG A 201 -53.59 3.05 55.60
CA ARG A 201 -54.36 4.23 55.97
C ARG A 201 -55.13 4.78 54.76
N PRO A 202 -56.44 5.05 54.89
CA PRO A 202 -57.23 5.61 53.79
C PRO A 202 -56.67 6.98 53.40
N LYS A 203 -56.31 7.14 52.14
CA LYS A 203 -55.80 8.41 51.60
C LYS A 203 -56.97 9.36 51.42
N ILE A 204 -57.01 10.42 52.22
CA ILE A 204 -58.01 11.48 52.08
C ILE A 204 -57.57 12.38 50.93
N TYR A 205 -58.32 12.36 49.83
CA TYR A 205 -58.12 13.25 48.70
C TYR A 205 -58.83 14.58 49.01
N LYS A 206 -58.07 15.67 49.18
CA LYS A 206 -58.63 17.02 49.18
C LYS A 206 -58.56 17.55 47.75
N GLY A 207 -59.72 17.68 47.10
CA GLY A 207 -59.82 18.35 45.80
C GLY A 207 -59.79 19.85 46.00
N ASP A 208 -58.83 20.53 45.38
CA ASP A 208 -58.81 21.99 45.30
C ASP A 208 -59.98 22.46 44.41
N THR A 209 -61.03 22.98 45.05
CA THR A 209 -62.11 23.66 44.33
C THR A 209 -61.74 25.13 44.26
N LYS A 210 -61.33 25.60 43.07
CA LYS A 210 -61.30 27.04 42.78
C LYS A 210 -62.70 27.46 42.33
N VAL A 211 -63.32 28.35 43.09
CA VAL A 211 -64.45 29.19 42.67
C VAL A 211 -63.89 30.58 42.40
#